data_AF-A0A1V5QKQ9-F1
#
_entry.id   AF-A0A1V5QKQ9-F1
#
_cell.length_a   1.000
_cell.length_b   1.000
_cell.length_c   1.000
_cell.angle_alpha   90.00
_cell.angle_beta   90.00
_cell.angle_gamma   90.00
#
_symmetry.space_group_name_H-M   'P 1'
#
loop_
_entity.id
_entity.type
_entity.pdbx_description
1 polymer ?
#
loop_
_entity_poly.entity_id
_entity_poly.type
_entity_poly.pdbx_seq_one_letter_code
_entity_poly.pdbx_strand_id
1 'polypeptide(L)'
;MELSKKIDFIEKNPNFSKILSDLQKINSYFILITTPQKNFNLNRIELLILTHDPIKTLTNCNLIEKKYSIKIDCLALDIKDFDKLTKSNNQIISEMLLNKIILTNQEHFFELTKDTISKTNFKPRKYTLIDLNENELRYNLSKFGYSEFGKEQKSKELTFEESIISTLLIGTARQKTALKDLLIKNDFNPELLAFLAKKYSKQKEIQTLINKNKQNSKLNKLNELLNLMKVISW
;
A
#
# COMPACT_ATOMS: atom_id res chain seq x y z
N MET A 1 -22.31 7.96 12.46
CA MET A 1 -22.15 7.00 11.34
C MET A 1 -20.80 6.27 11.38
N GLU A 2 -19.65 6.93 11.56
CA GLU A 2 -18.36 6.21 11.72
C GLU A 2 -18.29 5.42 13.04
N LEU A 3 -18.80 6.00 14.15
CA LEU A 3 -18.86 5.34 15.45
C LEU A 3 -19.72 4.06 15.42
N SER A 4 -20.85 4.08 14.71
CA SER A 4 -21.73 2.91 14.55
C SER A 4 -21.05 1.82 13.73
N LYS A 5 -20.37 2.15 12.61
CA LYS A 5 -19.57 1.17 11.86
C LYS A 5 -18.51 0.48 12.72
N LYS A 6 -17.85 1.24 13.61
CA LYS A 6 -16.83 0.72 14.53
C LYS A 6 -17.45 -0.20 15.58
N ILE A 7 -18.58 0.18 16.17
CA ILE A 7 -19.32 -0.65 17.13
C ILE A 7 -19.80 -1.93 16.47
N ASP A 8 -20.51 -1.84 15.34
CA ASP A 8 -21.02 -3.00 14.59
C ASP A 8 -19.91 -3.98 14.21
N PHE A 9 -18.72 -3.47 13.88
CA PHE A 9 -17.57 -4.29 13.53
C PHE A 9 -17.00 -5.03 14.75
N ILE A 10 -16.88 -4.34 15.89
CA ILE A 10 -16.33 -4.91 17.13
C ILE A 10 -17.29 -5.94 17.72
N GLU A 11 -18.59 -5.65 17.74
CA GLU A 11 -19.60 -6.57 18.27
C GLU A 11 -19.62 -7.90 17.53
N LYS A 12 -19.46 -7.87 16.20
CA LYS A 12 -19.36 -9.07 15.37
C LYS A 12 -18.04 -9.83 15.55
N ASN A 13 -16.99 -9.16 16.05
CA ASN A 13 -15.63 -9.70 16.11
C ASN A 13 -14.98 -9.37 17.47
N PRO A 14 -15.46 -9.94 18.59
CA PRO A 14 -15.01 -9.55 19.93
C PRO A 14 -13.51 -9.78 20.16
N ASN A 15 -12.90 -10.78 19.51
CA ASN A 15 -11.46 -11.02 19.55
C ASN A 15 -10.64 -9.88 18.92
N PHE A 16 -11.26 -9.09 18.04
CA PHE A 16 -10.64 -7.94 17.39
C PHE A 16 -10.44 -6.76 18.34
N SER A 17 -11.23 -6.65 19.41
CA SER A 17 -11.14 -5.56 20.38
C SER A 17 -9.73 -5.41 20.97
N LYS A 18 -9.07 -6.52 21.27
CA LYS A 18 -7.70 -6.54 21.80
C LYS A 18 -6.69 -6.05 20.75
N ILE A 19 -6.86 -6.46 19.49
CA ILE A 19 -6.01 -6.04 18.37
C ILE A 19 -6.15 -4.52 18.17
N LEU A 20 -7.40 -4.01 18.18
CA LEU A 20 -7.68 -2.59 18.08
C LEU A 20 -7.04 -1.78 19.19
N SER A 21 -7.15 -2.24 20.43
CA SER A 21 -6.54 -1.55 21.57
C SER A 21 -5.03 -1.42 21.40
N ASP A 22 -4.35 -2.47 20.93
CA ASP A 22 -2.92 -2.40 20.67
C ASP A 22 -2.57 -1.52 19.46
N LEU A 23 -3.36 -1.56 18.38
CA LEU A 23 -3.19 -0.66 17.24
C LEU A 23 -3.35 0.82 17.64
N GLN A 24 -4.31 1.13 18.51
CA GLN A 24 -4.56 2.50 18.98
C GLN A 24 -3.41 3.05 19.85
N LYS A 25 -2.51 2.21 20.38
CA LYS A 25 -1.31 2.64 21.12
C LYS A 25 -0.17 3.09 20.19
N ILE A 26 -0.27 2.85 18.89
CA ILE A 26 0.73 3.29 17.93
C ILE A 26 0.68 4.82 17.82
N ASN A 27 1.80 5.47 18.16
CA ASN A 27 1.95 6.92 18.01
C ASN A 27 1.77 7.31 16.54
N SER A 28 0.68 8.01 16.24
CA SER A 28 0.23 8.30 14.88
C SER A 28 -0.66 9.54 14.88
N TYR A 29 -0.68 10.23 13.75
CA TYR A 29 -1.65 11.28 13.48
C TYR A 29 -3.05 10.72 13.33
N PHE A 30 -3.19 9.64 12.56
CA PHE A 30 -4.41 8.84 12.50
C PHE A 30 -4.10 7.42 12.02
N ILE A 31 -5.01 6.49 12.29
CA ILE A 31 -4.99 5.12 11.79
C ILE A 31 -6.34 4.80 11.15
N LEU A 32 -6.30 4.26 9.93
CA LEU A 32 -7.46 3.78 9.20
C LEU A 32 -7.35 2.27 9.00
N ILE A 33 -8.44 1.54 9.25
CA ILE A 33 -8.59 0.18 8.72
C ILE A 33 -9.34 0.26 7.40
N THR A 34 -8.78 -0.34 6.36
CA THR A 34 -9.37 -0.40 5.03
C THR A 34 -10.13 -1.71 4.83
N THR A 35 -11.33 -1.62 4.24
CA THR A 35 -12.21 -2.76 3.90
C THR A 35 -12.31 -3.81 5.01
N PRO A 36 -12.58 -3.40 6.27
CA PRO A 36 -12.40 -4.26 7.46
C PRO A 36 -13.21 -5.56 7.39
N GLN A 37 -14.45 -5.50 6.89
CA GLN A 37 -15.32 -6.68 6.76
C GLN A 37 -14.72 -7.76 5.85
N LYS A 38 -14.21 -7.35 4.67
CA LYS A 38 -13.62 -8.29 3.71
C LYS A 38 -12.30 -8.86 4.22
N ASN A 39 -11.43 -7.99 4.75
CA ASN A 39 -10.08 -8.37 5.14
C ASN A 39 -10.08 -9.26 6.39
N PHE A 40 -10.97 -9.00 7.35
CA PHE A 40 -11.02 -9.80 8.57
C PHE A 40 -11.40 -11.26 8.32
N ASN A 41 -12.33 -11.52 7.39
CA ASN A 41 -12.68 -12.87 6.95
C ASN A 41 -11.49 -13.64 6.35
N LEU A 42 -10.43 -12.92 5.93
CA LEU A 42 -9.19 -13.48 5.39
C LEU A 42 -8.06 -13.55 6.44
N ASN A 43 -8.39 -13.41 7.73
CA ASN A 43 -7.44 -13.26 8.84
C ASN A 43 -6.36 -12.20 8.54
N ARG A 44 -6.83 -11.03 8.08
CA ARG A 44 -6.00 -9.95 7.56
C ARG A 44 -6.52 -8.58 8.00
N ILE A 45 -5.62 -7.64 8.25
CA ILE A 45 -5.93 -6.22 8.48
C ILE A 45 -5.12 -5.41 7.47
N GLU A 46 -5.79 -4.50 6.78
CA GLU A 46 -5.13 -3.53 5.90
C GLU A 46 -5.24 -2.15 6.55
N LEU A 47 -4.09 -1.49 6.75
CA LEU A 47 -3.97 -0.25 7.50
C LEU A 47 -3.35 0.85 6.65
N LEU A 48 -3.92 2.06 6.77
CA LEU A 48 -3.25 3.30 6.40
C LEU A 48 -2.96 4.08 7.69
N ILE A 49 -1.69 4.34 7.97
CA ILE A 49 -1.25 5.06 9.16
C ILE A 49 -0.48 6.30 8.76
N LEU A 50 -0.95 7.46 9.21
CA LEU A 50 -0.19 8.70 9.09
C LEU A 50 0.63 8.88 10.37
N THR A 51 1.95 9.06 10.24
CA THR A 51 2.89 9.01 11.36
C THR A 51 4.11 9.90 11.13
N HIS A 52 4.83 10.24 12.20
CA HIS A 52 6.13 10.88 12.10
C HIS A 52 7.27 9.90 11.80
N ASP A 53 7.07 8.62 12.12
CA ASP A 53 8.09 7.59 12.03
C ASP A 53 7.51 6.32 11.40
N PRO A 54 7.54 6.21 10.05
CA PRO A 54 7.06 5.04 9.34
C PRO A 54 7.75 3.74 9.76
N ILE A 55 9.05 3.77 10.04
CA ILE A 55 9.85 2.59 10.40
C ILE A 55 9.41 2.01 11.75
N LYS A 56 9.29 2.87 12.78
CA LYS A 56 8.81 2.45 14.10
C LYS A 56 7.36 1.99 14.05
N THR A 57 6.54 2.66 13.25
CA THR A 57 5.13 2.29 13.02
C THR A 57 5.01 0.89 12.43
N LEU A 58 5.77 0.58 11.38
CA LEU A 58 5.81 -0.74 10.77
C LEU A 58 6.34 -1.81 11.73
N THR A 59 7.35 -1.47 12.53
CA THR A 59 7.87 -2.36 13.58
C THR A 59 6.78 -2.74 14.58
N ASN A 60 6.02 -1.76 15.06
CA ASN A 60 4.89 -1.99 15.97
C ASN A 60 3.79 -2.84 15.30
N CYS A 61 3.47 -2.58 14.03
CA CYS A 61 2.51 -3.39 13.28
C CYS A 61 2.96 -4.86 13.20
N ASN A 62 4.24 -5.11 12.93
CA ASN A 62 4.79 -6.46 12.88
C ASN A 62 4.76 -7.16 14.25
N LEU A 63 4.96 -6.44 15.36
CA LEU A 63 4.83 -7.01 16.70
C LEU A 63 3.39 -7.43 16.99
N ILE A 64 2.42 -6.61 16.59
CA ILE A 64 0.98 -6.91 16.74
C ILE A 64 0.60 -8.12 15.85
N GLU A 65 1.04 -8.12 14.59
CA GLU A 65 0.84 -9.25 13.65
C GLU A 65 1.31 -10.58 14.25
N LYS A 66 2.51 -10.63 14.84
CA LYS A 66 3.01 -11.83 15.53
C LYS A 66 2.19 -12.19 16.76
N LYS A 67 1.88 -11.20 17.61
CA LYS A 67 1.16 -11.40 18.88
C LYS A 67 -0.21 -12.03 18.66
N TYR A 68 -0.90 -11.64 17.59
CA TYR A 68 -2.26 -12.06 17.30
C TYR A 68 -2.39 -13.05 16.15
N SER A 69 -1.28 -13.49 15.54
CA SER A 69 -1.27 -14.41 14.40
C SER A 69 -2.21 -13.98 13.26
N ILE A 70 -2.18 -12.68 12.94
CA ILE A 70 -3.02 -12.05 11.92
C ILE A 70 -2.15 -11.30 10.92
N LYS A 71 -2.41 -11.42 9.62
CA LYS A 71 -1.63 -10.67 8.62
C LYS A 71 -1.95 -9.18 8.71
N ILE A 72 -0.94 -8.31 8.83
CA ILE A 72 -1.14 -6.85 8.84
C ILE A 72 -0.40 -6.21 7.67
N ASP A 73 -1.14 -5.74 6.67
CA ASP A 73 -0.58 -4.94 5.59
C ASP A 73 -0.74 -3.46 5.93
N CYS A 74 0.37 -2.84 6.31
CA CYS A 74 0.39 -1.46 6.76
C CYS A 74 1.10 -0.57 5.74
N LEU A 75 0.39 0.45 5.27
CA LEU A 75 0.95 1.61 4.59
C LEU A 75 1.15 2.71 5.62
N ALA A 76 2.37 2.84 6.13
CA ALA A 76 2.75 3.92 7.04
C ALA A 76 3.36 5.06 6.22
N LEU A 77 2.81 6.27 6.33
CA LEU A 77 3.26 7.45 5.58
C LEU A 77 3.54 8.60 6.54
N ASP A 78 4.46 9.47 6.14
CA ASP A 78 4.55 10.81 6.73
C ASP A 78 3.58 11.79 6.04
N ILE A 79 3.46 13.01 6.59
CA ILE A 79 2.57 14.05 6.05
C ILE A 79 2.94 14.40 4.60
N LYS A 80 4.24 14.46 4.27
CA LYS A 80 4.69 14.89 2.95
C LYS A 80 4.35 13.86 1.89
N ASP A 81 4.60 12.58 2.18
CA ASP A 81 4.28 11.48 1.29
C ASP A 81 2.77 11.28 1.15
N PHE A 82 2.01 11.42 2.25
CA PHE A 82 0.55 11.40 2.19
C PHE A 82 -0.01 12.52 1.30
N ASP A 83 0.47 13.75 1.47
CA ASP A 83 0.08 14.90 0.65
C ASP A 83 0.46 14.70 -0.84
N LYS A 84 1.67 14.20 -1.12
CA LYS A 84 2.11 13.87 -2.49
C LYS A 84 1.19 12.82 -3.14
N LEU A 85 0.90 11.73 -2.44
CA LEU A 85 0.10 10.63 -2.98
C LEU A 85 -1.37 11.02 -3.17
N THR A 86 -1.93 11.84 -2.27
CA THR A 86 -3.29 12.35 -2.42
C THR A 86 -3.41 13.34 -3.57
N LYS A 87 -2.46 14.28 -3.74
CA LYS A 87 -2.45 15.24 -4.85
C LYS A 87 -2.24 14.60 -6.23
N SER A 88 -1.55 13.47 -6.28
CA SER A 88 -1.34 12.70 -7.52
C SER A 88 -2.54 11.80 -7.89
N ASN A 89 -3.66 11.90 -7.15
CA ASN A 89 -4.84 11.05 -7.33
C ASN A 89 -4.49 9.56 -7.32
N ASN A 90 -3.59 9.15 -6.42
CA ASN A 90 -3.18 7.75 -6.30
C ASN A 90 -4.40 6.87 -5.94
N GLN A 91 -4.68 5.88 -6.79
CA GLN A 91 -5.87 5.05 -6.68
C GLN A 91 -5.87 4.19 -5.40
N ILE A 92 -4.70 3.76 -4.91
CA ILE A 92 -4.57 2.98 -3.68
C ILE A 92 -4.97 3.82 -2.47
N ILE A 93 -4.45 5.04 -2.36
CA ILE A 93 -4.83 5.96 -1.28
C ILE A 93 -6.32 6.29 -1.36
N SER A 94 -6.83 6.55 -2.56
CA SER A 94 -8.25 6.81 -2.80
C SER A 94 -9.13 5.70 -2.24
N GLU A 95 -8.78 4.44 -2.48
CA GLU A 95 -9.52 3.28 -1.98
C GLU A 95 -9.46 3.12 -0.47
N MET A 96 -8.28 3.32 0.11
CA MET A 96 -8.09 3.31 1.57
C MET A 96 -8.88 4.44 2.25
N LEU A 97 -9.10 5.56 1.56
CA LEU A 97 -9.91 6.67 2.05
C LEU A 97 -11.42 6.47 1.85
N LEU A 98 -11.86 5.66 0.88
CA LEU A 98 -13.28 5.44 0.60
C LEU A 98 -13.95 4.45 1.55
N ASN A 99 -13.39 3.25 1.72
CA ASN A 99 -13.99 2.18 2.52
C ASN A 99 -13.15 1.91 3.77
N LYS A 100 -13.40 2.68 4.82
CA LYS A 100 -12.58 2.67 6.03
C LYS A 100 -13.38 2.71 7.33
N ILE A 101 -12.67 2.36 8.40
CA ILE A 101 -13.01 2.71 9.79
C ILE A 101 -11.83 3.50 10.35
N ILE A 102 -12.11 4.67 10.93
CA ILE A 102 -11.11 5.50 11.60
C ILE A 102 -10.89 4.97 13.03
N LEU A 103 -9.66 4.62 13.39
CA LEU A 103 -9.34 4.06 14.71
C LEU A 103 -8.93 5.10 15.75
N THR A 104 -8.17 6.11 15.33
CA THR A 104 -7.59 7.15 16.20
C THR A 104 -7.79 8.54 15.59
N ASN A 105 -7.87 9.56 16.45
CA ASN A 105 -7.79 10.99 16.10
C ASN A 105 -8.68 11.40 14.92
N GLN A 106 -9.98 11.12 15.04
CA GLN A 106 -10.96 11.34 13.97
C GLN A 106 -11.06 12.81 13.54
N GLU A 107 -10.94 13.75 14.46
CA GLU A 107 -10.96 15.19 14.17
C GLU A 107 -9.80 15.58 13.26
N HIS A 108 -8.58 15.18 13.63
CA HIS A 108 -7.38 15.47 12.86
C HIS A 108 -7.39 14.79 11.49
N PHE A 109 -7.94 13.57 11.40
CA PHE A 109 -8.17 12.92 10.11
C PHE A 109 -9.05 13.78 9.19
N PHE A 110 -10.18 14.29 9.69
CA PHE A 110 -11.08 15.09 8.86
C PHE A 110 -10.45 16.42 8.46
N GLU A 111 -9.71 17.06 9.36
CA GLU A 111 -8.98 18.29 9.05
C GLU A 111 -7.99 18.08 7.90
N LEU A 112 -7.14 17.06 8.00
CA LEU A 112 -6.11 16.76 7.00
C LEU A 112 -6.66 16.28 5.66
N THR A 113 -7.83 15.64 5.66
CA THR A 113 -8.39 15.01 4.45
C THR A 113 -9.55 15.78 3.83
N LYS A 114 -10.00 16.87 4.44
CA LYS A 114 -11.13 17.68 3.97
C LYS A 114 -10.97 18.10 2.51
N ASP A 115 -9.82 18.66 2.18
CA ASP A 115 -9.49 19.13 0.83
C ASP A 115 -9.33 17.98 -0.15
N THR A 116 -8.64 16.92 0.29
CA THR A 116 -8.41 15.73 -0.52
C THR A 116 -9.72 15.06 -0.91
N ILE A 117 -10.60 14.80 0.06
CA ILE A 117 -11.88 14.11 -0.17
C ILE A 117 -12.85 14.97 -0.98
N SER A 118 -12.83 16.30 -0.81
CA SER A 118 -13.72 17.21 -1.54
C SER A 118 -13.30 17.46 -2.99
N LYS A 119 -11.99 17.48 -3.27
CA LYS A 119 -11.45 17.74 -4.63
C LYS A 119 -11.42 16.51 -5.52
N THR A 120 -11.54 15.31 -4.94
CA THR A 120 -11.34 14.06 -5.68
C THR A 120 -12.68 13.35 -5.88
N ASN A 121 -13.00 13.06 -7.14
CA ASN A 121 -14.03 12.08 -7.48
C ASN A 121 -13.48 10.67 -7.26
N PHE A 122 -13.19 10.32 -6.00
CA PHE A 122 -12.71 9.00 -5.65
C PHE A 122 -13.77 7.97 -6.07
N LYS A 123 -13.42 7.18 -7.09
CA LYS A 123 -14.22 6.04 -7.53
C LYS A 123 -13.45 4.78 -7.19
N PRO A 124 -14.07 3.77 -6.55
CA PRO A 124 -13.40 2.50 -6.33
C PRO A 124 -13.04 1.86 -7.67
N ARG A 125 -11.83 1.29 -7.79
CA ARG A 125 -11.43 0.55 -8.98
C ARG A 125 -12.34 -0.67 -9.17
N LYS A 126 -12.62 -1.00 -10.43
CA LYS A 126 -13.40 -2.19 -10.83
C LYS A 126 -12.54 -3.39 -11.22
N TYR A 127 -11.23 -3.31 -11.00
CA TYR A 127 -10.25 -4.32 -11.41
C TYR A 127 -9.22 -4.48 -10.31
N THR A 128 -8.45 -5.56 -10.28
CA THR A 128 -7.29 -5.76 -9.40
C THR A 128 -6.00 -5.79 -10.23
N LEU A 129 -4.83 -5.76 -9.59
CA LEU A 129 -3.55 -5.77 -10.33
C LEU A 129 -3.30 -7.09 -11.08
N ILE A 130 -4.05 -8.15 -10.78
CA ILE A 130 -4.01 -9.42 -11.53
C ILE A 130 -4.97 -9.45 -12.73
N ASP A 131 -5.95 -8.53 -12.79
CA ASP A 131 -6.96 -8.48 -13.85
C ASP A 131 -6.51 -7.66 -15.07
N LEU A 132 -5.22 -7.32 -15.13
CA LEU A 132 -4.64 -6.59 -16.25
C LEU A 132 -4.34 -7.57 -17.39
N ASN A 133 -4.69 -7.21 -18.62
CA ASN A 133 -4.21 -7.96 -19.78
C ASN A 133 -2.78 -7.53 -20.15
N GLU A 134 -2.13 -8.29 -21.04
CA GLU A 134 -0.76 -7.99 -21.44
C GLU A 134 -0.63 -6.60 -22.06
N ASN A 135 -1.63 -6.17 -22.82
CA ASN A 135 -1.58 -4.88 -23.50
C ASN A 135 -1.67 -3.71 -22.51
N GLU A 136 -2.51 -3.85 -21.49
CA GLU A 136 -2.62 -2.91 -20.38
C GLU A 136 -1.31 -2.78 -19.62
N LEU A 137 -0.62 -3.90 -19.40
CA LEU A 137 0.66 -3.90 -18.72
C LEU A 137 1.76 -3.22 -19.56
N ARG A 138 1.83 -3.54 -20.85
CA ARG A 138 2.76 -2.91 -21.80
C ARG A 138 2.54 -1.40 -21.90
N TYR A 139 1.29 -0.97 -22.03
CA TYR A 139 0.92 0.44 -22.00
C TYR A 139 1.46 1.15 -20.76
N ASN A 140 1.23 0.60 -19.56
CA ASN A 140 1.72 1.22 -18.32
C ASN A 140 3.25 1.20 -18.22
N LEU A 141 3.92 0.11 -18.59
CA LEU A 141 5.39 0.04 -18.59
C LEU A 141 6.03 1.03 -19.60
N SER A 142 5.41 1.24 -20.75
CA SER A 142 5.91 2.16 -21.77
C SER A 142 6.00 3.61 -21.27
N LYS A 143 5.08 4.04 -20.39
CA LYS A 143 5.09 5.38 -19.77
C LYS A 143 6.34 5.65 -18.94
N PHE A 144 6.97 4.60 -18.45
CA PHE A 144 8.13 4.67 -17.55
C PHE A 144 9.45 4.35 -18.27
N GLY A 145 9.42 4.31 -19.62
CA GLY A 145 10.61 4.15 -20.46
C GLY A 145 10.83 2.74 -21.00
N TYR A 146 9.84 1.83 -20.91
CA TYR A 146 9.91 0.50 -21.52
C TYR A 146 9.16 0.45 -22.86
N SER A 147 9.70 1.15 -23.87
CA SER A 147 9.03 1.39 -25.15
C SER A 147 9.09 0.22 -26.16
N GLU A 148 9.82 -0.86 -25.84
CA GLU A 148 10.08 -2.00 -26.76
C GLU A 148 8.82 -2.78 -27.17
N PHE A 149 7.65 -2.45 -26.62
CA PHE A 149 6.38 -3.14 -26.86
C PHE A 149 5.31 -2.30 -27.60
N GLY A 150 5.65 -1.12 -28.10
CA GLY A 150 4.76 -0.29 -28.92
C GLY A 150 3.76 0.58 -28.13
N LYS A 151 3.05 1.46 -28.84
CA LYS A 151 2.02 2.36 -28.28
C LYS A 151 0.66 1.65 -28.30
N GLU A 152 0.31 0.97 -27.22
CA GLU A 152 -0.96 0.25 -27.11
C GLU A 152 -2.07 1.13 -26.48
N GLN A 153 -3.33 0.71 -26.67
CA GLN A 153 -4.52 1.47 -26.28
C GLN A 153 -4.64 1.67 -24.76
N LYS A 154 -5.06 2.88 -24.37
CA LYS A 154 -5.33 3.28 -22.99
C LYS A 154 -6.67 2.66 -22.52
N SER A 155 -6.62 1.71 -21.58
CA SER A 155 -7.83 1.26 -20.85
C SER A 155 -7.71 1.40 -19.32
N LYS A 156 -6.55 1.09 -18.73
CA LYS A 156 -6.29 1.22 -17.29
C LYS A 156 -4.96 1.92 -17.04
N GLU A 157 -4.99 2.95 -16.21
CA GLU A 157 -3.82 3.75 -15.83
C GLU A 157 -3.41 3.39 -14.41
N LEU A 158 -2.15 2.95 -14.27
CA LEU A 158 -1.54 2.54 -13.02
C LEU A 158 -0.50 3.57 -12.60
N THR A 159 -0.25 3.67 -11.30
CA THR A 159 0.99 4.32 -10.83
C THR A 159 2.21 3.45 -11.16
N PHE A 160 3.40 4.03 -10.98
CA PHE A 160 4.64 3.31 -11.20
C PHE A 160 4.74 2.08 -10.28
N GLU A 161 4.45 2.23 -8.99
CA GLU A 161 4.50 1.15 -7.99
C GLU A 161 3.51 0.03 -8.34
N GLU A 162 2.29 0.40 -8.76
CA GLU A 162 1.29 -0.56 -9.24
C GLU A 162 1.75 -1.30 -10.50
N SER A 163 2.45 -0.61 -11.40
CA SER A 163 3.00 -1.20 -12.63
C SER A 163 4.10 -2.22 -12.33
N ILE A 164 4.99 -1.92 -11.39
CA ILE A 164 6.01 -2.87 -10.91
C ILE A 164 5.34 -4.13 -10.37
N ILE A 165 4.36 -3.98 -9.48
CA ILE A 165 3.68 -5.10 -8.83
C ILE A 165 2.88 -5.93 -9.82
N SER A 166 2.14 -5.28 -10.72
CA SER A 166 1.41 -5.96 -11.80
C SER A 166 2.35 -6.77 -12.68
N THR A 167 3.52 -6.22 -13.02
CA THR A 167 4.52 -6.95 -13.81
C THR A 167 5.07 -8.15 -13.08
N LEU A 168 5.30 -8.07 -11.76
CA LEU A 168 5.71 -9.22 -10.97
C LEU A 168 4.63 -10.31 -10.91
N LEU A 169 3.35 -9.93 -10.90
CA LEU A 169 2.22 -10.85 -10.83
C LEU A 169 1.97 -11.57 -12.16
N ILE A 170 1.85 -10.84 -13.26
CA ILE A 170 1.35 -11.37 -14.54
C ILE A 170 2.31 -11.13 -15.72
N GLY A 171 3.39 -10.38 -15.51
CA GLY A 171 4.30 -10.02 -16.59
C GLY A 171 5.17 -11.19 -17.08
N THR A 172 5.57 -11.10 -18.34
CA THR A 172 6.51 -12.02 -18.99
C THR A 172 7.89 -11.95 -18.34
N ALA A 173 8.73 -12.96 -18.58
CA ALA A 173 10.12 -12.96 -18.10
C ALA A 173 10.89 -11.71 -18.57
N ARG A 174 10.71 -11.33 -19.84
CA ARG A 174 11.33 -10.14 -20.43
C ARG A 174 10.89 -8.85 -19.71
N GLN A 175 9.59 -8.68 -19.47
CA GLN A 175 9.08 -7.51 -18.72
C GLN A 175 9.63 -7.49 -17.29
N LYS A 176 9.71 -8.64 -16.61
CA LYS A 176 10.27 -8.75 -15.25
C LYS A 176 11.75 -8.36 -15.20
N THR A 177 12.54 -8.71 -16.21
CA THR A 177 13.96 -8.30 -16.26
C THR A 177 14.15 -6.79 -16.37
N ALA A 178 13.23 -6.08 -17.01
CA ALA A 178 13.30 -4.63 -17.17
C ALA A 178 13.00 -3.84 -15.89
N LEU A 179 12.32 -4.46 -14.91
CA LEU A 179 11.91 -3.79 -13.68
C LEU A 179 13.07 -3.19 -12.90
N LYS A 180 14.25 -3.84 -12.95
CA LYS A 180 15.44 -3.33 -12.30
C LYS A 180 15.83 -1.96 -12.85
N ASP A 181 15.90 -1.81 -14.16
CA ASP A 181 16.29 -0.56 -14.81
C ASP A 181 15.23 0.52 -14.60
N LEU A 182 13.95 0.13 -14.64
CA LEU A 182 12.84 1.03 -14.36
C LEU A 182 12.91 1.60 -12.93
N LEU A 183 13.18 0.75 -11.94
CA LEU A 183 13.33 1.16 -10.53
C LEU A 183 14.50 2.12 -10.30
N ILE A 184 15.56 2.02 -11.10
CA ILE A 184 16.72 2.93 -11.01
C ILE A 184 16.39 4.30 -11.62
N LYS A 185 15.68 4.30 -12.76
CA LYS A 185 15.47 5.50 -13.59
C LYS A 185 14.29 6.37 -13.17
N ASN A 186 13.29 5.80 -12.49
CA ASN A 186 12.04 6.49 -12.20
C ASN A 186 11.93 6.92 -10.72
N ASP A 187 11.19 8.00 -10.48
CA ASP A 187 10.73 8.36 -9.14
C ASP A 187 9.62 7.40 -8.69
N PHE A 188 9.63 7.05 -7.42
CA PHE A 188 8.61 6.21 -6.79
C PHE A 188 8.60 6.45 -5.28
N ASN A 189 7.49 6.12 -4.63
CA ASN A 189 7.35 6.13 -3.19
C ASN A 189 7.72 4.76 -2.59
N PRO A 190 8.82 4.66 -1.80
CA PRO A 190 9.28 3.39 -1.22
C PRO A 190 8.26 2.73 -0.29
N GLU A 191 7.54 3.50 0.51
CA GLU A 191 6.51 3.01 1.44
C GLU A 191 5.34 2.35 0.70
N LEU A 192 4.85 2.99 -0.36
CA LEU A 192 3.77 2.45 -1.18
C LEU A 192 4.22 1.16 -1.89
N LEU A 193 5.42 1.15 -2.47
CA LEU A 193 5.94 -0.05 -3.13
C LEU A 193 6.17 -1.19 -2.13
N ALA A 194 6.71 -0.92 -0.94
CA ALA A 194 6.88 -1.90 0.12
C ALA A 194 5.54 -2.46 0.61
N PHE A 195 4.55 -1.59 0.82
CA PHE A 195 3.18 -1.97 1.16
C PHE A 195 2.58 -2.90 0.11
N LEU A 196 2.63 -2.53 -1.17
CA LEU A 196 2.10 -3.37 -2.24
C LEU A 196 2.87 -4.70 -2.34
N ALA A 197 4.19 -4.68 -2.15
CA ALA A 197 4.99 -5.90 -2.11
C ALA A 197 4.53 -6.85 -1.00
N LYS A 198 4.27 -6.34 0.21
CA LYS A 198 3.72 -7.16 1.31
C LYS A 198 2.30 -7.63 1.01
N LYS A 199 1.47 -6.74 0.47
CA LYS A 199 0.07 -7.00 0.14
C LYS A 199 -0.08 -8.16 -0.85
N TYR A 200 0.81 -8.24 -1.84
CA TYR A 200 0.81 -9.25 -2.91
C TYR A 200 1.89 -10.34 -2.76
N SER A 201 2.56 -10.41 -1.60
CA SER A 201 3.59 -11.41 -1.31
C SER A 201 4.77 -11.41 -2.31
N LYS A 202 5.22 -10.24 -2.74
CA LYS A 202 6.29 -9.98 -3.72
C LYS A 202 7.57 -9.37 -3.14
N GLN A 203 7.75 -9.42 -1.83
CA GLN A 203 8.89 -8.80 -1.15
C GLN A 203 10.23 -9.39 -1.63
N LYS A 204 10.32 -10.72 -1.78
CA LYS A 204 11.56 -11.41 -2.19
C LYS A 204 11.96 -11.07 -3.62
N GLU A 205 10.99 -11.00 -4.53
CA GLU A 205 11.23 -10.65 -5.92
C GLU A 205 11.75 -9.20 -6.03
N ILE A 206 11.14 -8.24 -5.33
CA ILE A 206 11.63 -6.86 -5.32
C ILE A 206 13.03 -6.77 -4.70
N GLN A 207 13.29 -7.47 -3.59
CA GLN A 207 14.63 -7.49 -3.00
C GLN A 207 15.68 -8.01 -3.98
N THR A 208 15.37 -9.08 -4.72
CA THR A 208 16.26 -9.61 -5.76
C THR A 208 16.56 -8.58 -6.84
N LEU A 209 15.58 -7.76 -7.24
CA LEU A 209 15.77 -6.69 -8.21
C LEU A 209 16.72 -5.59 -7.70
N ILE A 210 16.64 -5.23 -6.42
CA ILE A 210 17.34 -4.07 -5.86
C ILE A 210 18.68 -4.40 -5.17
N ASN A 211 18.97 -5.68 -4.88
CA ASN A 211 20.10 -6.16 -4.06
C ASN A 211 21.53 -5.80 -4.54
N LYS A 212 21.70 -4.94 -5.56
CA LYS A 212 23.01 -4.55 -6.12
C LYS A 212 23.22 -3.04 -6.27
N ASN A 213 22.29 -2.17 -5.83
CA ASN A 213 22.39 -0.72 -6.04
C ASN A 213 22.50 0.08 -4.74
N LYS A 214 23.69 0.05 -4.12
CA LYS A 214 23.97 0.74 -2.85
C LYS A 214 23.91 2.28 -2.93
N GLN A 215 24.00 2.86 -4.13
CA GLN A 215 24.11 4.32 -4.31
C GLN A 215 22.76 5.05 -4.39
N ASN A 216 21.63 4.35 -4.49
CA ASN A 216 20.31 4.98 -4.60
C ASN A 216 19.59 4.96 -3.24
N SER A 217 19.40 6.14 -2.64
CA SER A 217 18.79 6.30 -1.32
C SER A 217 17.35 5.75 -1.25
N LYS A 218 16.56 5.85 -2.33
CA LYS A 218 15.20 5.30 -2.37
C LYS A 218 15.19 3.77 -2.39
N LEU A 219 16.10 3.16 -3.15
CA LEU A 219 16.25 1.71 -3.17
C LEU A 219 16.77 1.18 -1.82
N ASN A 220 17.66 1.94 -1.16
CA ASN A 220 18.12 1.61 0.20
C ASN A 220 16.96 1.65 1.21
N LYS A 221 16.15 2.73 1.20
CA LYS A 221 14.95 2.87 2.02
C LYS A 221 13.95 1.74 1.75
N LEU A 222 13.68 1.43 0.48
CA LEU A 222 12.82 0.32 0.08
C LEU A 222 13.34 -1.01 0.63
N ASN A 223 14.64 -1.27 0.54
CA ASN A 223 15.24 -2.51 1.05
C ASN A 223 15.11 -2.63 2.57
N GLU A 224 15.32 -1.53 3.30
CA GLU A 224 15.10 -1.46 4.75
C GLU A 224 13.66 -1.80 5.10
N LEU A 225 12.68 -1.15 4.45
CA LEU A 225 11.26 -1.41 4.66
C LEU A 225 10.90 -2.88 4.37
N LEU A 226 11.38 -3.43 3.25
CA LEU A 226 11.14 -4.83 2.89
C LEU A 226 11.77 -5.80 3.90
N ASN A 227 12.93 -5.46 4.49
CA ASN A 227 13.57 -6.27 5.52
C ASN A 227 12.80 -6.22 6.84
N LEU A 228 12.27 -5.06 7.24
CA LEU A 228 11.40 -4.95 8.40
C LEU A 228 10.14 -5.80 8.23
N MET A 229 9.58 -5.83 7.01
CA MET A 229 8.39 -6.62 6.67
C MET A 229 8.67 -8.12 6.46
N LYS A 230 9.91 -8.60 6.59
CA LYS A 230 10.25 -10.03 6.56
C LYS A 230 9.87 -10.69 7.88
N VAL A 231 8.59 -10.97 8.13
CA VAL A 231 8.25 -11.94 9.16
C VAL A 231 6.99 -12.76 8.83
N ILE A 232 7.21 -14.08 8.85
CA ILE A 232 6.31 -15.25 8.80
C ILE A 232 5.51 -15.43 7.49
N SER A 233 6.17 -16.05 6.50
CA SER A 233 5.48 -17.03 5.65
C SER A 233 5.10 -18.22 6.54
N TRP A 234 3.81 -18.37 6.82
CA TRP A 234 3.26 -19.64 7.30
C TRP A 234 3.35 -20.69 6.19
#